data_AF-A0A760MSY5-F1
#
_entry.id   AF-A0A760MSY5-F1
#
_cell.length_a   1.000
_cell.length_b   1.000
_cell.length_c   1.000
_cell.angle_alpha   90.00
_cell.angle_beta   90.00
_cell.angle_gamma   90.00
#
_symmetry.space_group_name_H-M   'P 1'
#
loop_
_entity.id
_entity.type
_entity.pdbx_description
1 polymer ?
#
loop_
_entity_poly.entity_id
_entity_poly.type
_entity_poly.pdbx_seq_one_letter_code
_entity_poly.pdbx_strand_id
1 'polypeptide(L)'
;MPSSALSVSYAALIFPTLSLPGFSCVIIHFFLFFFLWSASVQKRKFLTPEEVSLLLDAALCGANPERNHCLILMAFLHGFRVSELLRLRLSDIDLHGRQIHVARLKNSFSTVHPLIPREVRSLQAW
;
A
#
# COMPACT_ATOMS: atom_id res chain seq x y z
N MET A 1 11.54 23.32 16.17
CA MET A 1 11.17 23.38 17.60
C MET A 1 9.77 22.79 17.74
N PRO A 2 9.62 21.47 17.99
CA PRO A 2 8.34 20.80 17.80
C PRO A 2 7.46 20.81 19.06
N SER A 3 6.20 21.16 18.86
CA SER A 3 5.10 21.19 19.84
C SER A 3 4.51 19.79 20.08
N SER A 4 5.34 18.81 20.43
CA SER A 4 4.91 17.42 20.67
C SER A 4 4.28 17.16 22.05
N ALA A 5 4.08 18.19 22.87
CA ALA A 5 3.69 18.00 24.28
C ALA A 5 2.17 17.91 24.53
N LEU A 6 1.30 18.22 23.56
CA LEU A 6 -0.15 18.36 23.83
C LEU A 6 -1.02 17.18 23.37
N SER A 7 -0.47 16.18 22.67
CA SER A 7 -1.26 15.02 22.21
C SER A 7 -1.38 13.90 23.26
N VAL A 8 -0.52 13.87 24.28
CA VAL A 8 -0.46 12.75 25.24
C VAL A 8 -1.53 12.88 26.34
N SER A 9 -1.97 14.11 26.67
CA SER A 9 -2.94 14.31 27.76
C SER A 9 -4.39 13.93 27.42
N TYR A 10 -4.80 13.91 26.15
CA TYR A 10 -6.19 13.58 25.78
C TYR A 10 -6.49 12.08 25.72
N ALA A 11 -5.46 11.24 25.54
CA ALA A 11 -5.62 9.78 25.53
C ALA A 11 -5.93 9.21 26.93
N ALA A 12 -5.63 9.96 28.00
CA ALA A 12 -5.85 9.53 29.37
C ALA A 12 -7.28 9.79 29.90
N LEU A 13 -8.13 10.55 29.18
CA LEU A 13 -9.47 10.93 29.67
C LEU A 13 -10.64 10.19 28.99
N ILE A 14 -10.39 9.28 28.04
CA ILE A 14 -11.43 8.46 27.39
C ILE A 14 -11.23 6.96 27.71
N PHE A 15 -10.97 6.64 28.98
CA PHE A 15 -11.15 5.28 29.48
C PHE A 15 -11.85 5.30 30.85
N PRO A 16 -13.15 5.62 30.92
CA PRO A 16 -13.93 5.19 32.07
C PRO A 16 -14.25 3.70 31.88
N THR A 17 -13.45 2.87 32.55
CA THR A 17 -13.86 1.61 33.21
C THR A 17 -15.17 0.98 32.69
N LEU A 18 -15.11 0.28 31.56
CA LEU A 18 -16.08 -0.77 31.25
C LEU A 18 -15.43 -2.13 31.53
N SER A 19 -15.42 -2.48 32.81
CA SER A 19 -15.11 -3.83 33.29
C SER A 19 -16.27 -4.75 32.91
N LEU A 20 -16.23 -5.32 31.71
CA LEU A 20 -17.05 -6.48 31.35
C LEU A 20 -16.25 -7.75 31.69
N PRO A 21 -16.74 -8.65 32.56
CA PRO A 21 -16.10 -9.91 32.81
C PRO A 21 -16.43 -10.86 31.65
N GLY A 22 -15.42 -11.39 30.97
CA GLY A 22 -15.59 -12.54 30.07
C GLY A 22 -15.10 -12.39 28.63
N PHE A 23 -14.44 -11.31 28.23
CA PHE A 23 -13.88 -11.19 26.88
C PHE A 23 -12.35 -11.22 26.89
N SER A 24 -11.81 -12.22 26.20
CA SER A 24 -10.38 -12.49 26.06
C SER A 24 -9.60 -11.24 25.64
N CYS A 25 -8.46 -11.02 26.31
CA CYS A 25 -7.54 -9.88 26.21
C CYS A 25 -7.05 -9.55 24.77
N VAL A 26 -7.22 -10.48 23.82
CA VAL A 26 -6.79 -10.37 22.42
C VAL A 26 -7.58 -9.30 21.63
N ILE A 27 -8.85 -9.03 21.97
CA ILE A 27 -9.69 -8.07 21.25
C ILE A 27 -9.27 -6.62 21.57
N ILE A 28 -8.82 -6.35 22.79
CA ILE A 28 -8.42 -5.00 23.22
C ILE A 28 -7.13 -4.56 22.50
N HIS A 29 -6.21 -5.48 22.23
CA HIS A 29 -4.98 -5.18 21.48
C HIS A 29 -5.26 -4.94 19.99
N PHE A 30 -6.22 -5.65 19.42
CA PHE A 30 -6.65 -5.44 18.03
C PHE A 30 -7.40 -4.11 17.85
N PHE A 31 -8.25 -3.74 18.83
CA PHE A 31 -8.97 -2.46 18.82
C PHE A 31 -8.05 -1.27 19.05
N LEU A 32 -7.03 -1.37 19.91
CA LEU A 32 -6.04 -0.30 20.09
C LEU A 32 -5.18 -0.10 18.84
N PHE A 33 -4.79 -1.17 18.16
CA PHE A 33 -4.01 -1.08 16.92
C PHE A 33 -4.84 -0.49 15.77
N PHE A 34 -6.11 -0.86 15.65
CA PHE A 34 -7.05 -0.28 14.69
C PHE A 34 -7.37 1.20 14.99
N PHE A 35 -7.48 1.56 16.27
CA PHE A 35 -7.76 2.93 16.69
C PHE A 35 -6.52 3.85 16.57
N LEU A 36 -5.30 3.33 16.79
CA LEU A 36 -4.06 4.07 16.48
C LEU A 36 -3.85 4.26 14.97
N TRP A 37 -4.26 3.31 14.12
CA TRP A 37 -4.19 3.46 12.66
C TRP A 37 -5.06 4.61 12.13
N SER A 38 -6.20 4.89 12.77
CA SER A 38 -7.08 6.00 12.35
C SER A 38 -6.59 7.39 12.78
N ALA A 39 -5.55 7.49 13.61
CA ALA A 39 -5.14 8.73 14.26
C ALA A 39 -4.02 9.52 13.54
N SER A 40 -3.52 9.07 12.39
CA SER A 40 -2.59 9.88 11.58
C SER A 40 -3.34 10.88 10.71
N VAL A 41 -3.75 11.98 11.34
CA VAL A 41 -3.90 13.34 10.81
C VAL A 41 -3.77 13.46 9.29
N GLN A 42 -4.92 13.64 8.63
CA GLN A 42 -5.00 14.05 7.21
C GLN A 42 -4.23 15.36 6.96
N LYS A 43 -3.05 15.25 6.35
CA LYS A 43 -2.41 16.34 5.61
C LYS A 43 -1.58 15.74 4.47
N ARG A 44 -2.05 15.96 3.24
CA ARG A 44 -1.60 15.46 1.91
C ARG A 44 -2.23 14.13 1.47
N LYS A 45 -2.70 14.10 0.22
CA LYS A 45 -3.39 12.97 -0.45
C LYS A 45 -2.49 12.25 -1.47
N PHE A 46 -1.17 12.34 -1.29
CA PHE A 46 -0.18 11.75 -2.18
C PHE A 46 0.94 11.16 -1.35
N LEU A 47 1.52 10.06 -1.81
CA LEU A 47 2.66 9.43 -1.16
C LEU A 47 3.97 10.08 -1.64
N THR A 48 4.92 10.29 -0.74
CA THR A 48 6.29 10.63 -1.10
C THR A 48 7.06 9.37 -1.56
N PRO A 49 8.17 9.52 -2.31
CA PRO A 49 8.98 8.36 -2.73
C PRO A 49 9.47 7.51 -1.56
N GLU A 50 9.77 8.12 -0.41
CA GLU A 50 10.21 7.43 0.80
C GLU A 50 9.07 6.59 1.41
N GLU A 51 7.86 7.15 1.46
CA GLU A 51 6.66 6.43 1.93
C GLU A 51 6.32 5.26 1.01
N VAL A 52 6.51 5.42 -0.30
CA VAL A 52 6.36 4.32 -1.26
C VAL A 52 7.40 3.23 -1.02
N SER A 53 8.64 3.58 -0.68
CA SER A 53 9.66 2.59 -0.32
C SER A 53 9.24 1.80 0.92
N LEU A 54 8.78 2.49 1.97
CA LEU A 54 8.28 1.84 3.18
C LEU A 54 7.07 0.92 2.89
N LEU A 55 6.19 1.33 1.98
CA LEU A 55 5.05 0.53 1.54
C LEU A 55 5.50 -0.73 0.79
N LEU A 56 6.51 -0.62 -0.08
CA LEU A 56 7.11 -1.76 -0.78
C LEU A 56 7.76 -2.73 0.20
N ASP A 57 8.49 -2.22 1.19
CA ASP A 57 9.12 -3.05 2.24
C ASP A 57 8.07 -3.76 3.09
N ALA A 58 6.99 -3.06 3.46
CA ALA A 58 5.88 -3.65 4.20
C ALA A 58 5.14 -4.75 3.39
N ALA A 59 5.08 -4.62 2.06
CA ALA A 59 4.46 -5.62 1.19
C ALA A 59 5.18 -6.97 1.24
N LEU A 60 6.49 -6.98 1.53
CA LEU A 60 7.30 -8.18 1.66
C LEU A 60 7.00 -9.00 2.93
N CYS A 61 6.31 -8.42 3.91
CA CYS A 61 5.92 -9.12 5.15
C CYS A 61 4.54 -9.82 5.04
N GLY A 62 3.86 -9.72 3.88
CA GLY A 62 2.53 -10.27 3.67
C GLY A 62 2.52 -11.73 3.19
N ALA A 63 1.32 -12.27 2.97
CA ALA A 63 1.13 -13.64 2.50
C ALA A 63 1.65 -13.92 1.07
N ASN A 64 1.71 -12.88 0.21
CA ASN A 64 2.22 -12.98 -1.16
C ASN A 64 3.20 -11.83 -1.44
N PRO A 65 4.44 -11.92 -0.92
CA PRO A 65 5.38 -10.80 -0.90
C PRO A 65 5.79 -10.35 -2.30
N GLU A 66 6.21 -11.30 -3.15
CA GLU A 66 6.64 -11.05 -4.54
C GLU A 66 5.54 -10.36 -5.35
N ARG A 67 4.33 -10.94 -5.30
CA ARG A 67 3.15 -10.41 -6.00
C ARG A 67 2.81 -9.00 -5.55
N ASN A 68 2.70 -8.77 -4.23
CA ASN A 68 2.25 -7.49 -3.70
C ASN A 68 3.28 -6.40 -3.98
N HIS A 69 4.57 -6.71 -3.79
CA HIS A 69 5.66 -5.82 -4.11
C HIS A 69 5.64 -5.44 -5.61
N CYS A 70 5.50 -6.43 -6.50
CA CYS A 70 5.40 -6.21 -7.94
C CYS A 70 4.18 -5.33 -8.30
N LEU A 71 3.00 -5.62 -7.78
CA LEU A 71 1.77 -4.87 -8.07
C LEU A 71 1.87 -3.39 -7.65
N ILE A 72 2.41 -3.13 -6.46
CA ILE A 72 2.61 -1.76 -5.95
C ILE A 72 3.64 -1.02 -6.81
N LEU A 73 4.75 -1.67 -7.15
CA LEU A 73 5.80 -1.10 -7.99
C LEU A 73 5.26 -0.72 -9.39
N MET A 74 4.50 -1.63 -10.02
CA MET A 74 3.90 -1.40 -11.33
C MET A 74 2.86 -0.27 -11.27
N ALA A 75 2.02 -0.23 -10.24
CA ALA A 75 1.04 0.85 -10.04
C ALA A 75 1.71 2.21 -9.90
N PHE A 76 2.81 2.29 -9.15
CA PHE A 76 3.56 3.52 -8.92
C PHE A 76 4.29 4.02 -10.17
N LEU A 77 4.96 3.13 -10.90
CA LEU A 77 5.79 3.51 -12.06
C LEU A 77 4.97 3.80 -13.32
N HIS A 78 3.93 3.00 -13.58
CA HIS A 78 3.11 3.12 -14.79
C HIS A 78 1.81 3.88 -14.58
N GLY A 79 1.45 4.20 -13.34
CA GLY A 79 0.19 4.87 -13.01
C GLY A 79 -1.04 4.03 -13.39
N PHE A 80 -0.96 2.71 -13.17
CA PHE A 80 -2.10 1.83 -13.39
C PHE A 80 -3.22 2.16 -12.42
N ARG A 81 -4.45 2.23 -12.93
CA ARG A 81 -5.63 2.21 -12.05
C ARG A 81 -5.80 0.82 -11.47
N VAL A 82 -6.35 0.73 -10.26
CA VAL A 82 -6.60 -0.57 -9.59
C VAL A 82 -7.35 -1.54 -10.51
N SER A 83 -8.36 -1.07 -11.24
CA SER A 83 -9.13 -1.91 -12.16
C SER A 83 -8.37 -2.35 -13.42
N GLU A 84 -7.39 -1.58 -13.88
CA GLU A 84 -6.53 -1.92 -15.01
C GLU A 84 -5.46 -2.92 -14.56
N LEU A 85 -4.85 -2.69 -13.40
CA LEU A 85 -3.86 -3.58 -12.79
C LEU A 85 -4.44 -4.97 -12.52
N LEU A 86 -5.67 -5.06 -12.03
CA LEU A 86 -6.37 -6.33 -11.78
C LEU A 86 -6.75 -7.08 -13.06
N ARG A 87 -6.76 -6.42 -14.22
CA ARG A 87 -7.08 -7.02 -15.52
C ARG A 87 -5.84 -7.29 -16.38
N LEU A 88 -4.68 -6.81 -15.96
CA LEU A 88 -3.42 -7.01 -16.64
C LEU A 88 -3.10 -8.50 -16.74
N ARG A 89 -2.73 -8.96 -17.94
CA ARG A 89 -2.33 -10.34 -18.17
C ARG A 89 -0.83 -10.40 -18.40
N LEU A 90 -0.22 -11.54 -18.06
CA LEU A 90 1.19 -11.80 -18.37
C LEU A 90 1.47 -11.74 -19.88
N SER A 91 0.48 -12.05 -20.73
CA SER A 91 0.59 -11.90 -22.18
C SER A 91 0.76 -10.46 -22.66
N ASP A 92 0.34 -9.48 -21.84
CA ASP A 92 0.48 -8.05 -22.15
C ASP A 92 1.86 -7.51 -21.77
N ILE A 93 2.69 -8.33 -21.10
CA ILE A 93 4.02 -7.98 -20.61
C ILE A 93 5.06 -8.73 -21.45
N ASP A 94 5.84 -7.98 -22.21
CA ASP A 94 6.99 -8.51 -22.95
C ASP A 94 8.28 -8.25 -22.16
N LEU A 95 8.75 -9.28 -21.45
CA LEU A 95 10.02 -9.23 -20.71
C LEU A 95 11.24 -9.20 -21.63
N HIS A 96 11.14 -9.75 -22.85
CA HIS A 96 12.25 -9.76 -23.82
C HIS A 96 12.39 -8.39 -24.47
N GLY A 97 11.28 -7.82 -24.95
CA GLY A 97 11.20 -6.47 -25.50
C GLY A 97 11.21 -5.36 -24.45
N ARG A 98 11.18 -5.71 -23.15
CA ARG A 98 11.09 -4.82 -21.99
C ARG A 98 9.97 -3.79 -22.15
N GLN A 99 8.79 -4.26 -22.53
CA GLN A 99 7.64 -3.42 -22.83
C GLN A 99 6.41 -3.99 -22.15
N ILE A 100 5.55 -3.09 -21.68
CA ILE A 100 4.23 -3.45 -21.15
C ILE A 100 3.16 -2.72 -21.94
N HIS A 101 2.17 -3.49 -22.39
CA HIS A 101 1.02 -2.96 -23.09
C HIS A 101 -0.09 -2.59 -22.09
N VAL A 102 -0.43 -1.30 -22.02
CA VAL A 102 -1.45 -0.78 -21.10
C VAL A 102 -2.75 -0.55 -21.85
N ALA A 103 -3.66 -1.52 -21.76
CA ALA A 103 -5.01 -1.39 -22.30
C ALA A 103 -5.89 -0.54 -21.37
N ARG A 104 -6.06 0.75 -21.70
CA ARG A 104 -6.90 1.67 -20.92
C ARG A 104 -8.40 1.42 -21.20
N LEU A 105 -9.20 1.36 -20.14
CA LEU A 105 -10.59 0.89 -20.19
C LEU A 105 -11.64 1.91 -20.65
N LYS A 106 -11.37 3.21 -20.55
CA LYS A 106 -12.31 4.26 -20.96
C LYS A 106 -11.74 5.02 -22.15
N ASN A 107 -12.19 4.67 -23.36
CA ASN A 107 -12.06 5.48 -24.59
C ASN A 107 -10.68 6.12 -24.83
N SER A 108 -9.61 5.43 -24.41
CA SER A 108 -8.26 5.98 -24.39
C SER A 108 -7.34 5.06 -25.19
N PHE A 109 -6.38 5.68 -25.86
CA PHE A 109 -5.37 4.97 -26.63
C PHE A 109 -4.59 4.02 -25.72
N SER A 110 -4.44 2.77 -26.18
CA SER A 110 -3.55 1.83 -25.50
C SER A 110 -2.13 2.30 -25.76
N THR A 111 -1.35 2.43 -24.69
CA THR A 111 0.03 2.93 -24.76
C THR A 111 0.97 1.81 -24.35
N VAL A 112 2.11 1.75 -25.02
CA VAL A 112 3.21 0.86 -24.63
C VAL A 112 4.14 1.64 -23.73
N HIS A 113 4.40 1.13 -22.53
CA HIS A 113 5.35 1.70 -21.59
C HIS A 113 6.63 0.84 -21.56
N PRO A 114 7.83 1.44 -21.50
CA PRO A 114 9.06 0.69 -21.32
C PRO A 114 9.18 0.18 -19.88
N LEU A 115 9.65 -1.06 -19.71
CA LEU A 115 9.94 -1.68 -18.42
C LEU A 115 11.35 -1.32 -17.96
N ILE A 116 11.46 -0.88 -16.71
CA ILE A 116 12.74 -0.56 -16.06
C ILE A 116 13.37 -1.87 -15.54
N PRO A 117 14.70 -2.03 -15.54
CA PRO A 117 15.35 -3.25 -15.03
C PRO A 117 14.94 -3.65 -13.60
N ARG A 118 14.59 -2.68 -12.76
CA ARG A 118 14.06 -2.93 -11.41
C ARG A 118 12.74 -3.70 -11.45
N GLU A 119 11.83 -3.30 -12.33
CA GLU A 119 10.53 -3.92 -12.52
C GLU A 119 10.67 -5.32 -13.11
N VAL A 120 11.55 -5.47 -14.09
CA VAL A 120 11.83 -6.78 -14.71
C VAL A 120 12.26 -7.79 -13.66
N ARG A 121 13.13 -7.40 -12.72
CA ARG A 121 13.53 -8.28 -11.61
C ARG A 121 12.35 -8.66 -10.71
N SER A 122 11.50 -7.69 -10.36
CA SER A 122 10.30 -7.96 -9.54
C SER A 122 9.28 -8.84 -10.27
N LEU A 123 9.13 -8.69 -11.59
CA LEU A 123 8.28 -9.53 -12.43
C LEU A 123 8.84 -10.93 -12.65
N GLN A 124 10.16 -11.10 -12.60
CA GLN A 124 10.81 -12.41 -12.69
C GLN A 124 10.79 -13.18 -11.37
N ALA A 125 10.73 -12.47 -10.25
CA ALA A 125 10.69 -13.06 -8.92
C ALA A 125 9.27 -13.52 -8.51
N TRP A 126 8.24 -12.88 -9.09
CA TRP A 126 6.84 -13.29 -8.97
C TRP A 126 6.47 -14.38 -9.98
#